data_AF-A0A9W9RE74-F1
#
_entry.id   AF-A0A9W9RE74-F1
#
_cell.length_a   1.000
_cell.length_b   1.000
_cell.length_c   1.000
_cell.angle_alpha   90.00
_cell.angle_beta   90.00
_cell.angle_gamma   90.00
#
_symmetry.space_group_name_H-M   'P 1'
#
loop_
_entity.id
_entity.type
_entity.pdbx_description
1 polymer ?
#
loop_
_entity_poly.entity_id
_entity_poly.type
_entity_poly.pdbx_seq_one_letter_code
_entity_poly.pdbx_strand_id
1 'polypeptide(L)'
;MYGLHDSTSAVIIQLSCFYVLQNVIPATILITTRKGSHLRYLCIPWMIWIASRFVHPFGSSRSPAWCQAVTQLIIATFQAMDLLLINPLDAKDISHGEDNLRHRFVKAVRLIAQTRAINTPWQVKNVPSHPQYYIRRGGQVPSRRRFLLRQLSIVLWQYLVLDIVQLTSSRQTLDRGTSENVTYTVEWVAPVGQWAERIVTHLSIWLLVNRLIVDLVYRFLSIIFVGIFKDSPSDWPPAFGSMVELTTLRGFWG
;
A
#
# COMPACT_ATOMS: atom_id res chain seq x y z
N MET A 1 12.51 -18.87 -24.47
CA MET A 1 13.10 -17.59 -24.95
C MET A 1 12.08 -16.48 -24.72
N TYR A 2 12.16 -15.78 -23.58
CA TYR A 2 11.50 -14.49 -23.37
C TYR A 2 12.60 -13.44 -23.41
N GLY A 3 12.50 -12.54 -24.39
CA GLY A 3 13.56 -11.59 -24.74
C GLY A 3 13.95 -10.70 -23.57
N LEU A 4 15.26 -10.68 -23.30
CA LEU A 4 15.93 -9.63 -22.57
C LEU A 4 15.77 -8.31 -23.34
N HIS A 5 14.77 -7.48 -23.01
CA HIS A 5 14.90 -6.00 -23.02
C HIS A 5 13.64 -5.21 -22.58
N ASP A 6 12.77 -5.72 -21.70
CA ASP A 6 11.83 -4.81 -21.05
C ASP A 6 12.60 -3.96 -20.02
N SER A 7 12.94 -2.74 -20.42
CA SER A 7 13.51 -1.73 -19.53
C SER A 7 12.72 -1.67 -18.23
N THR A 8 13.39 -1.62 -17.08
CA THR A 8 12.78 -1.57 -15.74
C THR A 8 11.64 -0.54 -15.67
N SER A 9 11.75 0.56 -16.42
CA SER A 9 10.71 1.57 -16.60
C SER A 9 9.40 1.04 -17.21
N ALA A 10 9.44 0.23 -18.27
CA ALA A 10 8.25 -0.36 -18.89
C ALA A 10 7.47 -1.23 -17.90
N VAL A 11 8.20 -2.02 -17.11
CA VAL A 11 7.62 -2.84 -16.05
C VAL A 11 6.99 -1.99 -14.95
N ILE A 12 7.67 -0.94 -14.50
CA ILE A 12 7.14 0.00 -13.50
C ILE A 12 5.84 0.63 -14.00
N ILE A 13 5.81 1.07 -15.26
CA ILE A 13 4.62 1.66 -15.88
C ILE A 13 3.50 0.63 -15.93
N GLN A 14 3.79 -0.58 -16.40
CA GLN A 14 2.82 -1.66 -16.48
C GLN A 14 2.22 -1.97 -15.11
N LEU A 15 3.06 -2.17 -14.09
CA LEU A 15 2.60 -2.43 -12.72
C LEU A 15 1.73 -1.28 -12.19
N SER A 16 2.15 -0.03 -12.42
CA SER A 16 1.41 1.16 -12.00
C SER A 16 0.02 1.22 -12.67
N CYS A 17 -0.04 0.93 -13.98
CA CYS A 17 -1.30 0.84 -14.71
C CYS A 17 -2.22 -0.25 -14.13
N PHE A 18 -1.69 -1.44 -13.87
CA PHE A 18 -2.47 -2.52 -13.26
C PHE A 18 -2.93 -2.19 -11.85
N TYR A 19 -2.10 -1.54 -11.03
CA TYR A 19 -2.49 -1.07 -9.70
C TYR A 19 -3.65 -0.07 -9.77
N VAL A 20 -3.61 0.89 -10.70
CA VAL A 20 -4.70 1.84 -10.93
C VAL A 20 -5.97 1.11 -11.36
N LEU A 21 -5.87 0.18 -12.32
CA LEU A 21 -7.00 -0.63 -12.79
C LEU A 21 -7.63 -1.44 -11.66
N GLN A 22 -6.79 -2.01 -10.78
CA GLN A 22 -7.22 -2.82 -9.64
C GLN A 22 -7.92 -2.01 -8.54
N ASN A 23 -7.83 -0.68 -8.56
CA ASN A 23 -8.61 0.19 -7.69
C ASN A 23 -9.85 0.76 -8.41
N VAL A 24 -9.70 1.17 -9.67
CA VAL A 24 -10.75 1.85 -10.45
C VAL A 24 -11.86 0.90 -10.90
N ILE A 25 -11.53 -0.32 -11.35
CA ILE A 25 -12.54 -1.27 -11.85
C ILE A 25 -13.46 -1.73 -10.71
N PRO A 26 -12.95 -2.18 -9.54
CA PRO A 26 -13.81 -2.49 -8.41
C PRO A 26 -14.64 -1.29 -7.95
N ALA A 27 -14.09 -0.08 -7.96
CA ALA A 27 -14.83 1.13 -7.59
C ALA A 27 -15.99 1.43 -8.56
N THR A 28 -15.76 1.23 -9.85
CA THR A 28 -16.79 1.39 -10.89
C THR A 28 -17.88 0.35 -10.71
N ILE A 29 -17.52 -0.92 -10.50
CA ILE A 29 -18.46 -2.02 -10.26
C ILE A 29 -19.27 -1.73 -8.99
N LEU A 30 -18.63 -1.23 -7.93
CA LEU A 30 -19.27 -0.89 -6.65
C LEU A 30 -20.37 0.16 -6.80
N ILE A 31 -20.18 1.15 -7.69
CA ILE A 31 -21.16 2.22 -7.91
C ILE A 31 -22.24 1.83 -8.92
N THR A 32 -21.89 1.04 -9.93
CA THR A 32 -22.79 0.73 -11.06
C THR A 32 -23.68 -0.49 -10.82
N THR A 33 -23.24 -1.42 -9.96
CA THR A 33 -23.94 -2.68 -9.73
C THR A 33 -24.65 -2.72 -8.38
N ARG A 34 -25.74 -3.49 -8.29
CA ARG A 34 -26.44 -3.79 -7.02
C ARG A 34 -25.73 -4.90 -6.24
N LYS A 35 -26.00 -4.99 -4.93
CA LYS A 35 -25.58 -6.13 -4.08
C LYS A 35 -25.99 -7.45 -4.75
N GLY A 36 -25.05 -8.40 -4.80
CA GLY A 36 -25.28 -9.73 -5.37
C GLY A 36 -25.16 -9.86 -6.90
N SER A 37 -24.81 -8.79 -7.63
CA SER A 37 -24.58 -8.87 -9.09
C SER A 37 -23.45 -9.84 -9.45
N HIS A 38 -23.65 -10.66 -10.49
CA HIS A 38 -22.63 -11.58 -11.03
C HIS A 38 -21.32 -10.89 -11.41
N LEU A 39 -21.38 -9.61 -11.84
CA LEU A 39 -20.19 -8.83 -12.19
C LEU A 39 -19.24 -8.63 -10.99
N ARG A 40 -19.77 -8.60 -9.76
CA ARG A 40 -18.95 -8.50 -8.54
C ARG A 40 -18.12 -9.76 -8.33
N TYR A 41 -18.72 -10.92 -8.57
CA TYR A 41 -18.05 -12.21 -8.46
C TYR A 41 -17.01 -12.40 -9.57
N LEU A 42 -17.27 -11.92 -10.79
CA LEU A 42 -16.30 -11.98 -11.89
C LEU A 42 -15.10 -11.04 -11.70
N CYS A 43 -15.27 -9.95 -10.96
CA CYS A 43 -14.19 -9.01 -10.67
C CYS A 43 -13.04 -9.65 -9.88
N ILE A 44 -13.35 -10.49 -8.89
CA ILE A 44 -12.32 -11.05 -7.98
C ILE A 44 -11.35 -12.01 -8.69
N PRO A 45 -11.79 -13.02 -9.48
CA PRO A 45 -10.89 -13.85 -10.27
C PRO A 45 -10.02 -13.05 -11.23
N TRP A 46 -10.55 -11.98 -11.83
CA TRP A 46 -9.77 -11.09 -12.69
C TRP A 46 -8.66 -10.35 -11.91
N MET A 47 -8.97 -9.85 -10.71
CA MET A 47 -7.97 -9.23 -9.83
C MET A 47 -6.89 -10.22 -9.38
N ILE A 48 -7.29 -11.45 -9.02
CA ILE A 48 -6.36 -12.53 -8.65
C ILE A 48 -5.45 -12.87 -9.84
N TRP A 49 -6.03 -12.98 -11.04
CA TRP A 49 -5.26 -13.22 -12.25
C TRP A 49 -4.22 -12.12 -12.48
N ILE A 50 -4.58 -10.85 -12.37
CA ILE A 50 -3.61 -9.73 -12.45
C ILE A 50 -2.50 -9.89 -11.42
N ALA A 51 -2.85 -10.08 -10.14
CA ALA A 51 -1.85 -10.23 -9.09
C ALA A 51 -0.89 -11.40 -9.39
N SER A 52 -1.41 -12.53 -9.87
CA SER A 52 -0.61 -13.72 -10.21
C SER A 52 0.42 -13.46 -11.33
N ARG A 53 0.11 -12.58 -12.29
CA ARG A 53 1.03 -12.20 -13.37
C ARG A 53 2.30 -11.54 -12.86
N PHE A 54 2.24 -10.90 -11.68
CA PHE A 54 3.38 -10.23 -11.07
C PHE A 54 4.05 -11.08 -9.97
N VAL A 55 3.49 -12.22 -9.58
CA VAL A 55 4.15 -13.10 -8.59
C VAL A 55 5.35 -13.84 -9.20
N HIS A 56 5.16 -14.46 -10.37
CA HIS A 56 6.17 -15.33 -10.98
C HIS A 56 7.40 -14.60 -11.58
N PRO A 57 7.27 -13.46 -12.29
CA PRO A 57 8.43 -12.76 -12.85
C PRO A 57 9.23 -11.97 -11.81
N PHE A 58 8.62 -11.59 -10.69
CA PHE A 58 9.22 -10.66 -9.73
C PHE A 58 9.65 -11.30 -8.41
N GLY A 59 9.17 -12.52 -8.11
CA GLY A 59 9.72 -13.34 -7.03
C GLY A 59 11.22 -13.64 -7.21
N SER A 60 11.73 -13.60 -8.44
CA SER A 60 13.15 -13.76 -8.77
C SER A 60 13.99 -12.47 -8.66
N SER A 61 13.36 -11.29 -8.61
CA SER A 61 14.08 -9.99 -8.65
C SER A 61 14.84 -9.63 -7.36
N ARG A 62 14.63 -10.38 -6.27
CA ARG A 62 15.23 -10.21 -4.93
C ARG A 62 15.06 -8.81 -4.31
N SER A 63 14.30 -7.89 -4.92
CA SER A 63 14.11 -6.53 -4.40
C SER A 63 12.91 -6.48 -3.44
N PRO A 64 13.10 -5.94 -2.21
CA PRO A 64 12.02 -5.68 -1.28
C PRO A 64 10.91 -4.77 -1.86
N ALA A 65 11.28 -3.80 -2.71
CA ALA A 65 10.33 -2.87 -3.30
C ALA A 65 9.31 -3.57 -4.22
N TRP A 66 9.78 -4.52 -5.03
CA TRP A 66 8.93 -5.29 -5.94
C TRP A 66 8.00 -6.25 -5.20
N CYS A 67 8.54 -6.98 -4.20
CA CYS A 67 7.73 -7.84 -3.34
C CYS A 67 6.59 -7.05 -2.67
N GLN A 68 6.90 -5.84 -2.21
CA GLN A 68 5.91 -5.00 -1.58
C GLN A 68 4.88 -4.44 -2.56
N ALA A 69 5.28 -4.09 -3.78
CA ALA A 69 4.35 -3.61 -4.79
C ALA A 69 3.33 -4.70 -5.20
N VAL A 70 3.77 -5.96 -5.30
CA VAL A 70 2.86 -7.12 -5.48
C VAL A 70 1.93 -7.29 -4.28
N THR A 71 2.45 -7.13 -3.06
CA THR A 71 1.64 -7.18 -1.83
C THR A 71 0.50 -6.14 -1.85
N GLN A 72 0.72 -4.94 -2.40
CA GLN A 72 -0.34 -3.93 -2.56
C GLN A 72 -1.46 -4.37 -3.52
N LEU A 73 -1.15 -5.10 -4.61
CA LEU A 73 -2.16 -5.67 -5.51
C LEU A 73 -3.02 -6.71 -4.78
N ILE A 74 -2.38 -7.54 -3.95
CA ILE A 74 -3.07 -8.55 -3.13
C ILE A 74 -3.99 -7.87 -2.10
N ILE A 75 -3.49 -6.86 -1.38
CA ILE A 75 -4.29 -6.08 -0.43
C ILE A 75 -5.49 -5.42 -1.12
N ALA A 76 -5.30 -4.80 -2.29
CA ALA A 76 -6.40 -4.21 -3.05
C ALA A 76 -7.45 -5.26 -3.45
N THR A 77 -7.02 -6.49 -3.78
CA THR A 77 -7.93 -7.62 -4.06
C THR A 77 -8.74 -8.01 -2.85
N PHE A 78 -8.11 -8.15 -1.68
CA PHE A 78 -8.83 -8.44 -0.44
C PHE A 78 -9.80 -7.32 -0.06
N GLN A 79 -9.40 -6.07 -0.22
CA GLN A 79 -10.26 -4.93 0.05
C GLN A 79 -11.47 -4.91 -0.90
N ALA A 80 -11.27 -5.17 -2.19
CA ALA A 80 -12.37 -5.28 -3.14
C ALA A 80 -13.28 -6.48 -2.83
N MET A 81 -12.71 -7.63 -2.45
CA MET A 81 -13.47 -8.81 -2.05
C MET A 81 -14.35 -8.54 -0.83
N ASP A 82 -13.82 -7.83 0.17
CA ASP A 82 -14.58 -7.41 1.34
C ASP A 82 -15.75 -6.51 0.94
N LEU A 83 -15.48 -5.42 0.20
CA LEU A 83 -16.48 -4.41 -0.13
C LEU A 83 -17.50 -4.85 -1.20
N LEU A 84 -17.14 -5.80 -2.07
CA LEU A 84 -18.02 -6.29 -3.14
C LEU A 84 -18.80 -7.54 -2.75
N LEU A 85 -18.21 -8.45 -1.96
CA LEU A 85 -18.76 -9.79 -1.70
C LEU A 85 -19.07 -10.05 -0.23
N ILE A 86 -18.13 -9.83 0.69
CA ILE A 86 -18.28 -10.22 2.11
C ILE A 86 -19.21 -9.25 2.83
N ASN A 87 -18.91 -7.96 2.73
CA ASN A 87 -19.65 -6.84 3.29
C ASN A 87 -20.10 -5.92 2.14
N PRO A 88 -21.03 -6.37 1.29
CA PRO A 88 -21.36 -5.70 0.04
C PRO A 88 -21.92 -4.30 0.27
N LEU A 89 -21.18 -3.29 -0.19
CA LEU A 89 -21.64 -1.91 -0.26
C LEU A 89 -22.24 -1.59 -1.63
N ASP A 90 -23.13 -0.61 -1.64
CA ASP A 90 -23.71 -0.03 -2.85
C ASP A 90 -23.45 1.48 -2.93
N ALA A 91 -23.70 2.07 -4.10
CA ALA A 91 -23.63 3.51 -4.31
C ALA A 91 -24.40 4.35 -3.27
N LYS A 92 -25.52 3.83 -2.77
CA LYS A 92 -26.35 4.49 -1.75
C LYS A 92 -25.73 4.47 -0.35
N ASP A 93 -24.90 3.47 -0.06
CA ASP A 93 -24.24 3.35 1.24
C ASP A 93 -23.04 4.32 1.30
N ILE A 94 -22.37 4.55 0.18
CA ILE A 94 -21.18 5.41 0.08
C ILE A 94 -21.55 6.90 0.08
N SER A 95 -22.76 7.22 -0.36
CA SER A 95 -23.22 8.58 -0.62
C SER A 95 -24.65 8.76 -0.16
N HIS A 96 -24.82 9.58 0.88
CA HIS A 96 -26.13 10.03 1.35
C HIS A 96 -26.48 11.35 0.64
N GLY A 97 -27.35 11.29 -0.38
CA GLY A 97 -27.89 12.48 -1.08
C GLY A 97 -27.47 12.63 -2.54
N GLU A 98 -27.71 13.81 -3.11
CA GLU A 98 -27.41 14.19 -4.51
C GLU A 98 -25.91 14.46 -4.75
N ASP A 99 -25.02 13.59 -4.28
CA ASP A 99 -23.61 13.71 -4.68
C ASP A 99 -23.48 13.45 -6.19
N ASN A 100 -22.80 14.36 -6.89
CA ASN A 100 -22.41 14.13 -8.28
C ASN A 100 -21.68 12.78 -8.46
N LEU A 101 -21.87 12.14 -9.61
CA LEU A 101 -21.22 10.86 -9.95
C LEU A 101 -19.71 10.87 -9.72
N ARG A 102 -19.05 11.99 -10.01
CA ARG A 102 -17.61 12.18 -9.75
C ARG A 102 -17.27 12.08 -8.26
N HIS A 103 -18.04 12.70 -7.38
CA HIS A 103 -17.80 12.64 -5.93
C HIS A 103 -18.04 11.23 -5.39
N ARG A 104 -19.08 10.55 -5.88
CA ARG A 104 -19.33 9.14 -5.54
C ARG A 104 -18.17 8.24 -5.98
N PHE A 105 -17.69 8.44 -7.21
CA PHE A 105 -16.54 7.71 -7.76
C PHE A 105 -15.27 7.92 -6.95
N VAL A 106 -14.93 9.16 -6.62
CA VAL A 106 -13.77 9.47 -5.77
C VAL A 106 -13.89 8.81 -4.39
N LYS A 107 -15.07 8.84 -3.75
CA LYS A 107 -15.31 8.17 -2.47
C LYS A 107 -15.13 6.64 -2.58
N ALA A 108 -15.62 6.01 -3.65
CA ALA A 108 -15.46 4.58 -3.86
C ALA A 108 -13.99 4.18 -4.11
N VAL A 109 -13.28 4.92 -4.97
CA VAL A 109 -11.84 4.69 -5.21
C VAL A 109 -11.06 4.89 -3.91
N ARG A 110 -11.40 5.91 -3.11
CA ARG A 110 -10.79 6.11 -1.79
C ARG A 110 -11.04 4.92 -0.86
N LEU A 111 -12.26 4.39 -0.81
CA LEU A 111 -12.60 3.25 0.07
C LEU A 111 -11.82 1.98 -0.29
N ILE A 112 -11.54 1.77 -1.57
CA ILE A 112 -10.75 0.63 -2.06
C ILE A 112 -9.24 0.87 -1.86
N ALA A 113 -8.76 2.08 -2.09
CA ALA A 113 -7.35 2.42 -1.91
C ALA A 113 -6.94 2.59 -0.43
N GLN A 114 -7.90 2.93 0.45
CA GLN A 114 -7.68 3.20 1.87
C GLN A 114 -8.37 2.14 2.73
N THR A 115 -7.62 1.13 3.13
CA THR A 115 -8.10 0.01 3.96
C THR A 115 -8.67 0.42 5.33
N ARG A 116 -8.37 1.65 5.79
CA ARG A 116 -8.83 2.18 7.08
C ARG A 116 -10.18 2.90 7.02
N ALA A 117 -10.72 3.12 5.83
CA ALA A 117 -12.04 3.72 5.60
C ALA A 117 -12.32 4.97 6.47
N ILE A 118 -11.38 5.92 6.51
CA ILE A 118 -11.37 7.05 7.46
C ILE A 118 -12.51 8.02 7.17
N ASN A 119 -13.16 8.52 8.23
CA ASN A 119 -14.36 9.35 8.20
C ASN A 119 -15.55 8.68 7.50
N THR A 120 -15.64 7.35 7.61
CA THR A 120 -16.82 6.57 7.19
C THR A 120 -17.36 5.73 8.34
N PRO A 121 -18.61 5.25 8.26
CA PRO A 121 -19.18 4.32 9.26
C PRO A 121 -18.36 3.03 9.44
N TRP A 122 -17.51 2.68 8.47
CA TRP A 122 -16.68 1.47 8.47
C TRP A 122 -15.24 1.74 8.92
N GLN A 123 -14.97 2.91 9.50
CA GLN A 123 -13.63 3.26 9.96
C GLN A 123 -13.11 2.23 10.96
N VAL A 124 -11.88 1.75 10.72
CA VAL A 124 -11.19 0.81 11.62
C VAL A 124 -10.93 1.49 12.97
N LYS A 125 -11.06 0.73 14.06
CA LYS A 125 -10.79 1.24 15.42
C LYS A 125 -9.31 1.68 15.56
N ASN A 126 -9.06 2.63 16.46
CA ASN A 126 -7.72 3.12 16.81
C ASN A 126 -6.91 3.82 15.70
N VAL A 127 -7.57 4.57 14.82
CA VAL A 127 -6.83 5.43 13.90
C VAL A 127 -5.98 6.44 14.70
N PRO A 128 -4.65 6.53 14.45
CA PRO A 128 -3.79 7.44 15.18
C PRO A 128 -4.21 8.89 14.90
N SER A 129 -4.23 9.70 15.96
CA SER A 129 -4.54 11.12 15.84
C SER A 129 -3.47 11.87 15.06
N HIS A 130 -3.81 13.03 14.49
CA HIS A 130 -2.80 13.91 13.90
C HIS A 130 -1.70 14.28 14.91
N PRO A 131 -0.45 14.48 14.45
CA PRO A 131 0.67 14.77 15.33
C PRO A 131 0.39 15.95 16.27
N GLN A 132 0.76 15.81 17.55
CA GLN A 132 0.47 16.78 18.62
C GLN A 132 0.89 18.22 18.31
N TYR A 133 1.87 18.43 17.42
CA TYR A 133 2.27 19.77 17.01
C TYR A 133 1.16 20.58 16.33
N TYR A 134 0.19 19.93 15.66
CA TYR A 134 -0.98 20.60 15.09
C TYR A 134 -1.92 21.04 16.22
N ILE A 135 -2.18 20.11 17.15
CA ILE A 135 -3.06 20.30 18.30
C ILE A 135 -2.54 21.44 19.20
N ARG A 136 -1.23 21.48 19.47
CA ARG A 136 -0.57 22.49 20.32
C ARG A 136 -0.63 23.90 19.73
N ARG A 137 -0.93 24.05 18.43
CA ARG A 137 -1.01 25.33 17.73
C ARG A 137 -2.46 25.78 17.48
N GLY A 138 -3.42 25.21 18.20
CA GLY A 138 -4.84 25.58 18.17
C GLY A 138 -5.64 25.04 16.98
N GLY A 139 -5.04 24.21 16.12
CA GLY A 139 -5.71 23.60 14.98
C GLY A 139 -5.75 22.08 15.10
N GLN A 140 -6.93 21.50 15.29
CA GLN A 140 -7.12 20.04 15.23
C GLN A 140 -6.76 19.46 13.83
N VAL A 141 -6.80 20.29 12.78
CA VAL A 141 -6.55 19.90 11.39
C VAL A 141 -5.53 20.84 10.73
N PRO A 142 -4.50 20.33 10.01
CA PRO A 142 -3.58 21.16 9.25
C PRO A 142 -4.28 21.98 8.15
N SER A 143 -3.72 23.14 7.82
CA SER A 143 -4.04 23.77 6.53
C SER A 143 -3.53 22.91 5.36
N ARG A 144 -4.30 22.86 4.27
CA ARG A 144 -4.02 22.01 3.10
C ARG A 144 -2.60 22.18 2.55
N ARG A 145 -2.13 23.42 2.39
CA ARG A 145 -0.77 23.72 1.90
C ARG A 145 0.30 23.15 2.83
N ARG A 146 0.12 23.32 4.15
CA ARG A 146 1.07 22.82 5.15
C ARG A 146 1.08 21.30 5.23
N PHE A 147 -0.08 20.67 5.10
CA PHE A 147 -0.19 19.21 5.00
C PHE A 147 0.57 18.70 3.77
N LEU A 148 0.28 19.23 2.58
CA LEU A 148 0.89 18.79 1.33
C LEU A 148 2.41 18.98 1.32
N LEU A 149 2.90 20.14 1.76
CA LEU A 149 4.34 20.38 1.88
C LEU A 149 5.01 19.36 2.80
N ARG A 150 4.41 19.09 3.95
CA ARG A 150 4.94 18.10 4.89
C ARG A 150 4.93 16.69 4.29
N GLN A 151 3.82 16.27 3.68
CA GLN A 151 3.74 14.94 3.07
C GLN A 151 4.77 14.80 1.94
N LEU A 152 4.94 15.84 1.12
CA LEU A 152 5.95 15.84 0.07
C LEU A 152 7.37 15.72 0.64
N SER A 153 7.71 16.49 1.68
CA SER A 153 9.01 16.38 2.35
C SER A 153 9.26 14.99 2.92
N ILE A 154 8.25 14.36 3.52
CA ILE A 154 8.39 13.01 4.08
C ILE A 154 8.52 11.98 2.96
N VAL A 155 7.72 12.08 1.90
CA VAL A 155 7.81 11.19 0.73
C VAL A 155 9.19 11.26 0.09
N LEU A 156 9.74 12.47 -0.09
CA LEU A 156 11.10 12.66 -0.62
C LEU A 156 12.15 12.02 0.29
N TRP A 157 12.06 12.24 1.61
CA TRP A 157 12.98 11.63 2.57
C TRP A 157 12.88 10.10 2.57
N GLN A 158 11.67 9.54 2.59
CA GLN A 158 11.44 8.08 2.56
C GLN A 158 11.93 7.45 1.27
N TYR A 159 11.71 8.12 0.14
CA TYR A 159 12.22 7.68 -1.16
C TYR A 159 13.75 7.61 -1.15
N LEU A 160 14.44 8.65 -0.65
CA LEU A 160 15.90 8.65 -0.53
C LEU A 160 16.42 7.53 0.37
N VAL A 161 15.76 7.28 1.50
CA VAL A 161 16.13 6.16 2.40
C VAL A 161 15.99 4.81 1.68
N LEU A 162 14.87 4.59 0.97
CA LEU A 162 14.66 3.36 0.21
C LEU A 162 15.64 3.20 -0.95
N ASP A 163 16.02 4.29 -1.61
CA ASP A 163 17.02 4.31 -2.67
C ASP A 163 18.41 3.91 -2.13
N ILE A 164 18.81 4.44 -0.97
CA ILE A 164 20.04 4.04 -0.29
C ILE A 164 20.01 2.56 0.10
N VAL A 165 18.89 2.07 0.65
CA VAL A 165 18.72 0.65 1.00
C VAL A 165 18.84 -0.25 -0.23
N GLN A 166 18.21 0.13 -1.35
CA GLN A 166 18.28 -0.63 -2.60
C GLN A 166 19.68 -0.58 -3.23
N LEU A 167 20.37 0.57 -3.17
CA LEU A 167 21.74 0.70 -3.67
C LEU A 167 22.71 -0.15 -2.84
N THR A 168 22.59 -0.12 -1.52
CA THR A 168 23.43 -0.91 -0.62
C THR A 168 23.17 -2.41 -0.77
N SER A 169 21.91 -2.84 -0.90
CA SER A 169 21.59 -4.25 -1.17
C SER A 169 22.15 -4.73 -2.51
N SER A 170 22.08 -3.88 -3.55
CA SER A 170 22.59 -4.21 -4.88
C SER A 170 24.12 -4.31 -4.89
N ARG A 171 24.82 -3.40 -4.19
CA ARG A 171 26.28 -3.49 -4.01
C ARG A 171 26.69 -4.72 -3.23
N GLN A 172 26.02 -5.03 -2.14
CA GLN A 172 26.27 -6.25 -1.37
C GLN A 172 26.08 -7.53 -2.20
N THR A 173 25.14 -7.55 -3.14
CA THR A 173 24.97 -8.70 -4.04
C THR A 173 26.07 -8.79 -5.11
N LEU A 174 26.62 -7.65 -5.55
CA LEU A 174 27.74 -7.61 -6.50
C LEU A 174 29.05 -7.98 -5.83
N ASP A 175 29.31 -7.46 -4.63
CA ASP A 175 30.54 -7.68 -3.86
C ASP A 175 30.67 -9.13 -3.37
N ARG A 176 29.54 -9.82 -3.14
CA ARG A 176 29.52 -11.26 -2.82
C ARG A 176 29.83 -12.16 -4.02
N GLY A 177 29.96 -11.59 -5.22
CA GLY A 177 30.23 -12.30 -6.46
C GLY A 177 29.04 -13.14 -6.93
N THR A 178 28.83 -13.18 -8.24
CA THR A 178 27.89 -14.10 -8.92
C THR A 178 28.27 -15.59 -8.74
N SER A 179 29.17 -15.92 -7.80
CA SER A 179 29.80 -17.24 -7.60
C SER A 179 29.15 -18.11 -6.54
N GLU A 180 28.18 -17.62 -5.77
CA GLU A 180 27.24 -18.52 -5.12
C GLU A 180 26.02 -18.65 -6.04
N ASN A 181 25.98 -19.76 -6.77
CA ASN A 181 24.70 -20.42 -7.03
C ASN A 181 24.05 -20.65 -5.66
N VAL A 182 23.39 -19.63 -5.12
CA VAL A 182 22.57 -19.72 -3.92
C VAL A 182 21.50 -20.73 -4.29
N THR A 183 21.79 -21.97 -3.93
CA THR A 183 20.93 -23.09 -4.19
C THR A 183 19.67 -22.77 -3.41
N TYR A 184 18.51 -22.74 -4.09
CA TYR A 184 17.20 -22.45 -3.49
C TYR A 184 16.76 -23.53 -2.48
N THR A 185 17.69 -24.36 -2.02
CA THR A 185 17.56 -25.22 -0.86
C THR A 185 17.69 -24.33 0.37
N VAL A 186 16.55 -23.95 0.95
CA VAL A 186 16.54 -23.58 2.37
C VAL A 186 17.15 -24.77 3.10
N GLU A 187 18.40 -24.64 3.55
CA GLU A 187 18.96 -25.57 4.51
C GLU A 187 18.14 -25.43 5.78
N TRP A 188 17.15 -26.32 5.91
CA TRP A 188 16.29 -26.45 7.09
C TRP A 188 17.12 -26.87 8.31
N VAL A 189 18.24 -27.57 8.06
CA VAL A 189 19.21 -27.97 9.08
C VAL A 189 20.35 -26.93 9.10
N ALA A 190 20.08 -25.78 9.69
CA ALA A 190 21.08 -24.74 9.92
C ALA A 190 21.39 -24.61 11.43
N PRO A 191 22.64 -24.27 11.82
CA PRO A 191 22.98 -23.95 13.20
C PRO A 191 22.10 -22.83 13.76
N VAL A 192 21.81 -22.88 15.07
CA VAL A 192 20.92 -21.92 15.76
C VAL A 192 21.35 -20.46 15.53
N GLY A 193 22.66 -20.19 15.43
CA GLY A 193 23.20 -18.85 15.13
C GLY A 193 22.79 -18.31 13.76
N GLN A 194 22.76 -19.17 12.73
CA GLN A 194 22.32 -18.77 11.39
C GLN A 194 20.80 -18.53 11.33
N TRP A 195 20.03 -19.30 12.09
CA TRP A 195 18.60 -19.05 12.25
C TRP A 195 18.33 -17.70 12.94
N ALA A 196 19.08 -17.37 13.98
CA ALA A 196 18.96 -16.07 14.64
C ALA A 196 19.26 -14.91 13.68
N GLU A 197 20.33 -15.00 12.90
CA GLU A 197 20.67 -13.99 11.88
C GLU A 197 19.58 -13.86 10.81
N ARG A 198 19.07 -14.99 10.29
CA ARG A 198 17.98 -15.00 9.30
C ARG A 198 16.71 -14.35 9.86
N ILE A 199 16.31 -14.72 11.08
CA ILE A 199 15.11 -14.18 11.74
C ILE A 199 15.26 -12.68 11.97
N VAL A 200 16.39 -12.25 12.54
CA VAL A 200 16.65 -10.82 12.82
C VAL A 200 16.66 -10.01 11.52
N THR A 201 17.29 -10.52 10.48
CA THR A 201 17.35 -9.84 9.17
C THR A 201 15.97 -9.74 8.53
N HIS A 202 15.23 -10.85 8.47
CA HIS A 202 13.87 -10.84 7.91
C HIS A 202 12.90 -9.97 8.72
N LEU A 203 12.96 -10.02 10.05
CA LEU A 203 12.15 -9.16 10.91
C LEU A 203 12.51 -7.69 10.74
N SER A 204 13.79 -7.36 10.59
CA SER A 204 14.23 -5.98 10.37
C SER A 204 13.75 -5.44 9.03
N ILE A 205 13.88 -6.23 7.96
CA ILE A 205 13.36 -5.87 6.63
C ILE A 205 11.83 -5.72 6.68
N TRP A 206 11.15 -6.68 7.31
CA TRP A 206 9.69 -6.66 7.40
C TRP A 206 9.17 -5.53 8.30
N LEU A 207 9.84 -5.17 9.39
CA LEU A 207 9.38 -4.10 10.28
C LEU A 207 9.74 -2.71 9.75
N LEU A 208 10.93 -2.53 9.20
CA LEU A 208 11.44 -1.20 8.84
C LEU A 208 11.17 -0.88 7.38
N VAL A 209 11.62 -1.74 6.45
CA VAL A 209 11.54 -1.48 5.01
C VAL A 209 10.09 -1.55 4.54
N ASN A 210 9.36 -2.60 4.92
CA ASN A 210 7.96 -2.74 4.54
C ASN A 210 7.11 -1.57 5.10
N ARG A 211 7.30 -1.22 6.38
CA ARG A 211 6.59 -0.08 6.99
C ARG A 211 6.87 1.22 6.23
N LEU A 212 8.13 1.49 5.88
CA LEU A 212 8.50 2.67 5.09
C LEU A 212 7.79 2.68 3.74
N ILE A 213 7.71 1.55 3.04
CA ILE A 213 7.04 1.47 1.75
C ILE A 213 5.52 1.65 1.89
N VAL A 214 4.88 1.02 2.89
CA VAL A 214 3.45 1.21 3.15
C VAL A 214 3.15 2.68 3.48
N ASP A 215 3.95 3.29 4.34
CA ASP A 215 3.79 4.70 4.72
C ASP A 215 4.01 5.62 3.52
N LEU A 216 5.01 5.33 2.66
CA LEU A 216 5.28 6.06 1.42
C LEU A 216 4.05 6.03 0.49
N VAL A 217 3.50 4.85 0.21
CA VAL A 217 2.33 4.69 -0.66
C VAL A 217 1.13 5.44 -0.07
N TYR A 218 0.87 5.30 1.23
CA TYR A 218 -0.23 6.00 1.89
C TYR A 218 -0.08 7.52 1.80
N ARG A 219 1.13 8.05 2.02
CA ARG A 219 1.40 9.50 1.91
C ARG A 219 1.29 9.99 0.48
N PHE A 220 1.77 9.24 -0.49
CA PHE A 220 1.63 9.55 -1.89
C PHE A 220 0.15 9.64 -2.30
N LEU A 221 -0.67 8.68 -1.88
CA LEU A 221 -2.13 8.74 -2.05
C LEU A 221 -2.71 9.99 -1.37
N SER A 222 -2.29 10.30 -0.14
CA SER A 222 -2.78 11.50 0.56
C SER A 222 -2.49 12.80 -0.22
N ILE A 223 -1.35 12.88 -0.92
CA ILE A 223 -1.01 14.04 -1.77
C ILE A 223 -1.95 14.10 -2.98
N ILE A 224 -2.25 12.97 -3.61
CA ILE A 224 -3.18 12.91 -4.75
C ILE A 224 -4.60 13.30 -4.32
N PHE A 225 -5.11 12.71 -3.23
CA PHE A 225 -6.48 12.97 -2.77
C PHE A 225 -6.66 14.37 -2.20
N VAL A 226 -5.77 14.80 -1.31
CA VAL A 226 -5.83 16.16 -0.76
C VAL A 226 -5.45 17.19 -1.82
N GLY A 227 -4.55 16.88 -2.75
CA GLY A 227 -4.08 17.81 -3.79
C GLY A 227 -5.04 17.97 -4.97
N ILE A 228 -5.51 16.87 -5.56
CA ILE A 228 -6.32 16.87 -6.78
C ILE A 228 -7.81 16.75 -6.45
N PHE A 229 -8.17 15.80 -5.59
CA PHE A 229 -9.56 15.49 -5.27
C PHE A 229 -10.18 16.39 -4.19
N LYS A 230 -9.36 17.27 -3.59
CA LYS A 230 -9.75 18.25 -2.56
C LYS A 230 -10.27 17.62 -1.26
N ASP A 231 -9.82 16.41 -0.94
CA ASP A 231 -10.06 15.81 0.38
C ASP A 231 -9.52 16.72 1.49
N SER A 232 -10.15 16.64 2.66
CA SER A 232 -9.66 17.35 3.83
C SER A 232 -8.38 16.70 4.36
N PRO A 233 -7.38 17.43 4.86
CA PRO A 233 -6.24 16.82 5.55
C PRO A 233 -6.64 15.89 6.72
N SER A 234 -7.82 16.10 7.32
CA SER A 234 -8.39 15.26 8.38
C SER A 234 -8.81 13.86 7.92
N ASP A 235 -8.97 13.67 6.61
CA ASP A 235 -9.27 12.38 5.99
C ASP A 235 -8.06 11.45 5.88
N TRP A 236 -6.86 12.02 6.06
CA TRP A 236 -5.58 11.36 5.87
C TRP A 236 -4.68 11.53 7.10
N PRO A 237 -5.09 11.04 8.29
CA PRO A 237 -4.22 10.94 9.45
C PRO A 237 -3.06 9.96 9.18
N PRO A 238 -2.02 9.93 10.02
CA PRO A 238 -0.87 9.05 9.83
C PRO A 238 -1.25 7.58 9.62
N ALA A 239 -0.53 6.88 8.72
CA ALA A 239 -0.77 5.46 8.46
C ALA A 239 -0.37 4.56 9.64
N PHE A 240 0.50 5.03 10.53
CA PHE A 240 1.01 4.26 11.65
C PHE A 240 1.07 5.11 12.92
N GLY A 241 0.99 4.43 14.07
CA GLY A 241 1.21 5.03 15.38
C GLY A 241 2.68 5.40 15.63
N SER A 242 2.91 6.02 16.79
CA SER A 242 4.25 6.38 17.27
C SER A 242 5.11 5.13 17.45
N MET A 243 6.35 5.15 16.93
CA MET A 243 7.31 4.08 17.19
C MET A 243 7.81 4.06 18.65
N VAL A 244 7.59 5.12 19.41
CA VAL A 244 8.02 5.19 20.81
C VAL A 244 7.04 4.46 21.74
N GLU A 245 5.80 4.24 21.30
CA GLU A 245 4.72 3.61 22.07
C GLU A 245 4.52 2.13 21.68
N LEU A 246 5.57 1.47 21.14
CA LEU A 246 5.54 0.09 20.66
C LEU A 246 5.53 -0.97 21.77
N THR A 247 4.72 -0.78 22.81
CA THR A 247 4.52 -1.81 23.85
C THR A 247 3.55 -2.91 23.41
N THR A 248 2.75 -2.66 22.36
CA THR A 248 1.79 -3.62 21.82
C THR A 248 1.73 -3.58 20.30
N LEU A 249 1.39 -4.72 19.67
CA LEU A 249 1.11 -4.79 18.22
C LEU A 249 0.00 -3.81 17.83
N ARG A 250 -0.96 -3.59 18.72
CA ARG A 250 -2.03 -2.61 18.54
C ARG A 250 -1.45 -1.20 18.38
N GLY A 251 -0.60 -0.75 19.30
CA GLY A 251 0.08 0.55 19.22
C GLY A 251 0.95 0.74 17.97
N PHE A 252 1.54 -0.34 17.42
CA PHE A 252 2.29 -0.28 16.15
C PHE A 252 1.40 0.15 14.97
N TRP A 253 0.23 -0.47 14.85
CA TRP A 253 -0.74 -0.19 13.78
C TRP A 253 -1.61 1.04 14.09
N GLY A 254 -1.76 1.38 15.38
CA GLY A 254 -2.84 2.19 15.93
C GLY A 254 -3.91 1.26 16.48
#